data_AF-A0A9R1TAU0-F1
#
_entry.id   AF-A0A9R1TAU0-F1
#
_cell.length_a   1.000
_cell.length_b   1.000
_cell.length_c   1.000
_cell.angle_alpha   90.00
_cell.angle_beta   90.00
_cell.angle_gamma   90.00
#
_symmetry.space_group_name_H-M   'P 1'
#
loop_
_entity.id
_entity.type
_entity.pdbx_description
1 polymer ?
#
loop_
_entity_poly.entity_id
_entity_poly.type
_entity_poly.pdbx_seq_one_letter_code
_entity_poly.pdbx_strand_id
1 'polypeptide(L)'
;MSFDSRTLSGELSVQLEVEGNQKTLRVIKSTGVQTHLGEGPYRLKVFPALKDIVEEDPSGNPKTSSRLWRHLRFLGRLSLCQFGLAWLLTFWAVAGAASFYATEGPREREQVYELKDMQRDLAVGLATELRQLRAEEEEMEPLWGNKVKQYVAKHEKLLLAAISSGYGEGGEGGQLWTFPGCVLFSISLLTTLGFGAPVPRTTPGRTVAVVFAAIGIPAHFLLILNVGLFLAMKLQKFAIRRKYGNHETEASDNLKAPGWVKAVPFCCIGGYYILGIIGFGVSRLRPVAASLLFPLDFTAAGGLANTSGLVRIFYGLYLEGAVTIAAVAVAVLRVSASESLTNIGLKYGLLTEA
;
A
#
# COMPACT_ATOMS: atom_id res chain seq x y z
N MET A 1 -44.83 -43.27 -16.07
CA MET A 1 -45.92 -42.48 -15.47
C MET A 1 -45.67 -42.43 -13.97
N SER A 2 -45.59 -41.23 -13.41
CA SER A 2 -45.64 -40.85 -11.99
C SER A 2 -44.55 -41.32 -11.01
N PHE A 3 -44.06 -40.30 -10.28
CA PHE A 3 -43.45 -40.30 -8.94
C PHE A 3 -44.29 -41.09 -7.91
N ASP A 4 -43.69 -41.68 -6.86
CA ASP A 4 -43.40 -40.96 -5.61
C ASP A 4 -42.66 -41.78 -4.51
N SER A 5 -42.04 -41.03 -3.60
CA SER A 5 -41.75 -41.31 -2.18
C SER A 5 -40.53 -42.13 -1.72
N ARG A 6 -39.77 -41.45 -0.86
CA ARG A 6 -38.67 -41.89 0.03
C ARG A 6 -39.17 -42.92 1.06
N THR A 7 -38.30 -43.84 1.49
CA THR A 7 -37.76 -43.92 2.86
C THR A 7 -36.98 -45.22 3.11
N LEU A 8 -36.00 -45.10 4.04
CA LEU A 8 -35.51 -46.12 4.97
C LEU A 8 -34.42 -47.13 4.55
N SER A 9 -33.27 -46.92 5.21
CA SER A 9 -32.33 -47.89 5.76
C SER A 9 -31.60 -48.88 4.83
N GLY A 10 -30.27 -48.78 4.84
CA GLY A 10 -29.35 -49.87 4.53
C GLY A 10 -28.07 -49.62 5.32
N GLU A 11 -28.06 -50.01 6.59
CA GLU A 11 -27.41 -51.25 7.07
C GLU A 11 -25.88 -51.22 6.94
N LEU A 12 -25.27 -51.00 8.11
CA LEU A 12 -23.85 -51.12 8.40
C LEU A 12 -23.47 -52.61 8.43
N SER A 13 -22.90 -53.16 7.36
CA SER A 13 -22.41 -54.53 7.36
C SER A 13 -21.00 -54.60 7.99
N VAL A 14 -20.90 -55.15 9.20
CA VAL A 14 -19.65 -55.45 9.91
C VAL A 14 -19.29 -56.92 9.65
N GLN A 15 -18.20 -57.19 8.93
CA GLN A 15 -17.60 -58.53 8.88
C GLN A 15 -16.48 -58.63 9.92
N LEU A 16 -16.61 -59.62 10.80
CA LEU A 16 -15.67 -60.00 11.84
C LEU A 16 -14.93 -61.26 11.39
N GLU A 17 -13.62 -61.15 11.18
CA GLU A 17 -12.71 -62.30 11.10
C GLU A 17 -11.85 -62.29 12.36
N VAL A 18 -11.87 -63.40 13.10
CA VAL A 18 -11.23 -63.53 14.41
C VAL A 18 -10.01 -64.41 14.27
N GLU A 19 -8.82 -63.80 14.41
CA GLU A 19 -7.60 -64.53 14.73
C GLU A 19 -6.78 -63.71 15.75
N GLY A 20 -6.46 -64.33 16.88
CA GLY A 20 -5.33 -63.97 17.75
C GLY A 20 -5.19 -62.53 18.25
N ASN A 21 -5.90 -62.21 19.34
CA ASN A 21 -5.50 -61.29 20.43
C ASN A 21 -4.71 -60.00 20.10
N GLN A 22 -5.22 -59.11 19.25
CA GLN A 22 -4.99 -57.66 19.36
C GLN A 22 -6.06 -56.89 18.56
N LYS A 23 -6.90 -56.11 19.25
CA LYS A 23 -7.96 -55.31 18.60
C LYS A 23 -7.33 -54.13 17.87
N THR A 24 -7.29 -54.19 16.53
CA THR A 24 -6.87 -53.09 15.66
C THR A 24 -8.00 -52.73 14.71
N LEU A 25 -8.67 -51.59 14.95
CA LEU A 25 -9.67 -51.02 14.05
C LEU A 25 -8.97 -50.36 12.86
N ARG A 26 -9.00 -50.99 11.68
CA ARG A 26 -8.63 -50.32 10.42
C ARG A 26 -9.87 -49.70 9.79
N VAL A 27 -10.00 -48.38 9.91
CA VAL A 27 -10.93 -47.58 9.11
C VAL A 27 -10.24 -47.28 7.77
N ILE A 28 -10.80 -47.79 6.67
CA ILE A 28 -10.38 -47.43 5.31
C ILE A 28 -10.72 -45.95 5.10
N LYS A 29 -9.68 -45.11 5.03
CA LYS A 29 -9.79 -43.66 4.88
C LYS A 29 -10.17 -43.34 3.43
N SER A 30 -11.45 -43.05 3.19
CA SER A 30 -11.89 -42.36 1.97
C SER A 30 -11.23 -40.98 1.94
N THR A 31 -10.76 -40.59 0.75
CA THR A 31 -10.09 -39.33 0.42
C THR A 31 -11.01 -38.13 0.62
N GLY A 32 -11.16 -37.71 1.87
CA GLY A 32 -11.67 -36.40 2.26
C GLY A 32 -10.56 -35.64 2.97
N VAL A 33 -10.25 -34.45 2.47
CA VAL A 33 -9.26 -33.52 3.02
C VAL A 33 -9.61 -33.21 4.48
N GLN A 34 -9.01 -33.94 5.42
CA GLN A 34 -9.03 -33.63 6.85
C GLN A 34 -8.07 -32.47 7.09
N THR A 35 -8.62 -31.27 7.25
CA THR A 35 -7.93 -30.19 7.95
C THR A 35 -7.80 -30.62 9.42
N HIS A 36 -6.56 -30.67 9.91
CA HIS A 36 -6.26 -30.95 11.31
C HIS A 36 -6.99 -29.93 12.20
N LEU A 37 -8.02 -30.40 12.91
CA LEU A 37 -8.75 -29.66 13.92
C LEU A 37 -7.88 -29.64 15.18
N GLY A 38 -7.07 -28.59 15.36
CA GLY A 38 -6.18 -28.45 16.53
C GLY A 38 -5.11 -27.36 16.44
N GLU A 39 -4.81 -26.84 15.26
CA GLU A 39 -3.88 -25.72 15.10
C GLU A 39 -4.62 -24.50 14.54
N GLY A 40 -4.66 -23.42 15.34
CA GLY A 40 -5.19 -22.13 14.88
C GLY A 40 -4.49 -21.66 13.60
N PRO A 41 -5.08 -20.70 12.85
CA PRO A 41 -4.54 -20.28 11.56
C PRO A 41 -3.08 -19.83 11.73
N TYR A 42 -2.14 -20.47 11.02
CA TYR A 42 -0.70 -20.21 11.09
C TYR A 42 -0.41 -18.69 11.16
N ARG A 43 0.27 -18.24 12.23
CA ARG A 43 0.59 -16.83 12.49
C ARG A 43 2.09 -16.57 12.43
N LEU A 44 2.50 -15.51 11.74
CA LEU A 44 3.87 -15.00 11.81
C LEU A 44 4.18 -14.53 13.24
N LYS A 45 5.27 -15.03 13.83
CA LYS A 45 5.75 -14.62 15.17
C LYS A 45 6.38 -13.22 15.13
N VAL A 46 6.24 -12.46 16.21
CA VAL A 46 6.78 -11.09 16.35
C VAL A 46 8.31 -11.08 16.48
N PHE A 47 8.87 -12.12 17.09
CA PHE A 47 10.32 -12.39 17.18
C PHE A 47 10.57 -13.89 17.06
N PRO A 48 11.75 -14.33 16.56
CA PRO A 48 12.16 -15.72 16.67
C PRO A 48 12.44 -16.01 18.14
N ALA A 49 11.94 -17.12 18.68
CA ALA A 49 12.31 -17.53 20.03
C ALA A 49 13.79 -17.92 20.04
N LEU A 50 14.58 -17.31 20.93
CA LEU A 50 16.01 -17.61 21.09
C LEU A 50 16.27 -19.08 21.48
N LYS A 51 15.25 -19.79 21.97
CA LYS A 51 15.32 -21.19 22.38
C LYS A 51 15.52 -22.16 21.21
N ASP A 52 15.09 -21.81 20.00
CA ASP A 52 15.32 -22.64 18.79
C ASP A 52 16.75 -22.46 18.22
N ILE A 53 17.61 -21.67 18.88
CA ILE A 53 19.02 -21.46 18.49
C ILE A 53 19.94 -22.51 19.14
N VAL A 54 19.48 -23.15 20.23
CA VAL A 54 20.34 -23.99 21.09
C VAL A 54 20.08 -25.50 20.90
N GLU A 55 18.92 -25.90 20.38
CA GLU A 55 18.64 -27.31 20.07
C GLU A 55 18.84 -27.59 18.57
N GLU A 56 20.08 -27.86 18.17
CA GLU A 56 20.36 -28.77 17.05
C GLU A 56 21.59 -29.63 17.40
N ASP A 57 21.42 -30.94 17.24
CA ASP A 57 22.27 -32.06 17.64
C ASP A 57 23.78 -31.93 17.34
N PRO A 58 24.66 -32.56 18.16
CA PRO A 58 26.12 -32.45 18.06
C PRO A 58 26.76 -33.30 16.93
N SER A 59 26.03 -33.69 15.87
CA SER A 59 26.53 -34.66 14.88
C SER A 59 26.30 -34.23 13.41
N GLY A 60 27.23 -33.46 12.84
CA GLY A 60 27.25 -33.23 11.39
C GLY A 60 28.32 -32.26 10.88
N ASN A 61 29.34 -32.81 10.20
CA ASN A 61 30.59 -32.19 9.70
C ASN A 61 30.48 -30.79 9.03
N PRO A 62 31.46 -29.86 9.22
CA PRO A 62 31.38 -28.52 8.67
C PRO A 62 32.04 -28.44 7.29
N LYS A 63 31.26 -28.12 6.24
CA LYS A 63 31.79 -27.57 4.99
C LYS A 63 31.30 -26.14 4.81
N THR A 64 32.20 -25.29 4.34
CA THR A 64 32.25 -23.81 4.24
C THR A 64 31.00 -23.04 3.75
N SER A 65 29.88 -23.72 3.48
CA SER A 65 28.56 -23.16 3.11
C SER A 65 27.74 -22.64 4.32
N SER A 66 28.18 -22.90 5.55
CA SER A 66 27.36 -22.67 6.75
C SER A 66 27.13 -21.19 7.10
N ARG A 67 28.07 -20.28 6.85
CA ARG A 67 27.91 -18.87 7.29
C ARG A 67 26.94 -18.09 6.42
N LEU A 68 27.05 -18.22 5.09
CA LEU A 68 26.18 -17.50 4.15
C LEU A 68 24.75 -18.02 4.23
N TRP A 69 24.58 -19.35 4.32
CA TRP A 69 23.26 -19.98 4.44
C TRP A 69 22.61 -19.72 5.81
N ARG A 70 23.43 -19.60 6.88
CA ARG A 70 22.97 -19.16 8.20
C ARG A 70 22.60 -17.69 8.21
N HIS A 71 23.35 -16.81 7.53
CA HIS A 71 22.96 -15.42 7.34
C HIS A 71 21.72 -15.28 6.46
N LEU A 72 21.54 -16.09 5.41
CA LEU A 72 20.32 -16.12 4.60
C LEU A 72 19.10 -16.63 5.39
N ARG A 73 19.25 -17.69 6.21
CA ARG A 73 18.18 -18.18 7.10
C ARG A 73 17.87 -17.20 8.22
N PHE A 74 18.88 -16.48 8.70
CA PHE A 74 18.72 -15.43 9.70
C PHE A 74 18.04 -14.19 9.09
N LEU A 75 18.48 -13.73 7.92
CA LEU A 75 17.80 -12.67 7.15
C LEU A 75 16.38 -13.08 6.77
N GLY A 76 16.15 -14.35 6.41
CA GLY A 76 14.83 -14.89 6.12
C GLY A 76 13.94 -14.92 7.36
N ARG A 77 14.45 -15.33 8.53
CA ARG A 77 13.70 -15.28 9.80
C ARG A 77 13.52 -13.86 10.35
N LEU A 78 14.47 -12.96 10.09
CA LEU A 78 14.40 -11.55 10.43
C LEU A 78 13.41 -10.81 9.53
N SER A 79 13.39 -11.07 8.21
CA SER A 79 12.38 -10.53 7.29
C SER A 79 10.99 -11.11 7.55
N LEU A 80 10.89 -12.30 8.16
CA LEU A 80 9.65 -12.87 8.70
C LEU A 80 9.25 -12.30 10.06
N CYS A 81 10.04 -11.44 10.70
CA CYS A 81 9.57 -10.63 11.81
C CYS A 81 8.88 -9.39 11.25
N GLN A 82 7.73 -8.99 11.80
CA GLN A 82 6.97 -7.81 11.34
C GLN A 82 7.84 -6.56 11.22
N PHE A 83 8.76 -6.36 12.17
CA PHE A 83 9.74 -5.27 12.14
C PHE A 83 10.78 -5.41 11.03
N GLY A 84 11.23 -6.62 10.71
CA GLY A 84 12.17 -6.83 9.62
C GLY A 84 11.50 -6.72 8.24
N LEU A 85 10.24 -7.14 8.11
CA LEU A 85 9.44 -6.90 6.91
C LEU A 85 9.21 -5.39 6.70
N ALA A 86 8.89 -4.66 7.76
CA ALA A 86 8.77 -3.20 7.72
C ALA A 86 10.08 -2.55 7.27
N TRP A 87 11.22 -2.92 7.88
CA TRP A 87 12.53 -2.41 7.48
C TRP A 87 12.89 -2.76 6.03
N LEU A 88 12.64 -4.00 5.60
CA LEU A 88 12.87 -4.42 4.23
C LEU A 88 12.05 -3.59 3.25
N LEU A 89 10.76 -3.35 3.54
CA LEU A 89 9.90 -2.51 2.72
C LEU A 89 10.33 -1.04 2.71
N THR A 90 10.83 -0.50 3.82
CA THR A 90 11.39 0.86 3.83
C THR A 90 12.63 0.98 2.94
N PHE A 91 13.56 0.02 3.01
CA PHE A 91 14.71 -0.02 2.11
C PHE A 91 14.30 -0.23 0.65
N TRP A 92 13.30 -1.09 0.42
CA TRP A 92 12.73 -1.30 -0.91
C TRP A 92 12.15 -0.01 -1.48
N ALA A 93 11.37 0.75 -0.70
CA ALA A 93 10.80 2.03 -1.11
C ALA A 93 11.88 3.07 -1.44
N VAL A 94 12.96 3.16 -0.64
CA VAL A 94 14.11 4.04 -0.91
C VAL A 94 14.86 3.59 -2.18
N ALA A 95 15.05 2.28 -2.38
CA ALA A 95 15.68 1.75 -3.59
C ALA A 95 14.83 2.07 -4.83
N GLY A 96 13.51 1.86 -4.78
CA GLY A 96 12.59 2.26 -5.83
C GLY A 96 12.66 3.77 -6.12
N ALA A 97 12.70 4.60 -5.07
CA ALA A 97 12.80 6.04 -5.22
C ALA A 97 14.10 6.46 -5.92
N ALA A 98 15.22 5.81 -5.60
CA ALA A 98 16.49 6.02 -6.29
C ALA A 98 16.42 5.60 -7.77
N SER A 99 15.77 4.47 -8.08
CA SER A 99 15.58 4.02 -9.47
C SER A 99 14.69 4.97 -10.28
N PHE A 100 13.59 5.47 -9.72
CA PHE A 100 12.73 6.44 -10.39
C PHE A 100 13.43 7.79 -10.57
N TYR A 101 14.18 8.24 -9.57
CA TYR A 101 14.99 9.46 -9.68
C TYR A 101 16.04 9.34 -10.80
N ALA A 102 16.70 8.19 -10.93
CA ALA A 102 17.70 7.96 -11.97
C ALA A 102 17.09 7.86 -13.38
N THR A 103 15.86 7.35 -13.51
CA THR A 103 15.21 7.12 -14.81
C THR A 103 14.40 8.32 -15.31
N GLU A 104 13.60 8.95 -14.45
CA GLU A 104 12.72 10.07 -14.82
C GLU A 104 13.33 11.45 -14.52
N GLY A 105 14.22 11.54 -13.53
CA GLY A 105 14.84 12.80 -13.13
C GLY A 105 15.63 13.50 -14.23
N PRO A 106 16.46 12.80 -15.05
CA PRO A 106 17.15 13.41 -16.17
C PRO A 106 16.18 13.92 -17.25
N ARG A 107 15.17 13.14 -17.61
CA ARG A 107 14.16 13.50 -18.62
C ARG A 107 13.41 14.78 -18.24
N GLU A 108 12.97 14.88 -16.99
CA GLU A 108 12.26 16.08 -16.51
C GLU A 108 13.15 17.33 -16.61
N ARG A 109 14.44 17.22 -16.29
CA ARG A 109 15.40 18.34 -16.41
C ARG A 109 15.62 18.73 -17.86
N GLU A 110 15.86 17.76 -18.74
CA GLU A 110 16.09 18.00 -20.17
C GLU A 110 14.88 18.68 -20.82
N GLN A 111 13.67 18.20 -20.55
CA GLN A 111 12.43 18.84 -21.05
C GLN A 111 12.30 20.30 -20.61
N VAL A 112 12.70 20.61 -19.37
CA VAL A 112 12.65 21.98 -18.86
C VAL A 112 13.69 22.87 -19.53
N TYR A 113 14.89 22.35 -19.79
CA TYR A 113 15.93 23.10 -20.50
C TYR A 113 15.55 23.32 -21.98
N GLU A 114 15.13 22.27 -22.67
CA GLU A 114 14.75 22.31 -24.09
C GLU A 114 13.61 23.30 -24.33
N LEU A 115 12.56 23.30 -23.49
CA LEU A 115 11.48 24.26 -23.64
C LEU A 115 11.92 25.70 -23.36
N LYS A 116 12.74 25.92 -22.33
CA LYS A 116 13.27 27.26 -22.04
C LYS A 116 14.11 27.79 -23.20
N ASP A 117 14.89 26.92 -23.83
CA ASP A 117 15.72 27.26 -24.99
C ASP A 117 14.86 27.59 -26.20
N MET A 118 13.88 26.73 -26.54
CA MET A 118 12.94 27.00 -27.64
C MET A 118 12.12 28.29 -27.43
N GLN A 119 11.69 28.57 -26.20
CA GLN A 119 10.99 29.82 -25.89
C GLN A 119 11.89 31.03 -26.06
N ARG A 120 13.16 30.93 -25.63
CA ARG A 120 14.16 31.97 -25.83
C ARG A 120 14.42 32.20 -27.31
N ASP A 121 14.55 31.14 -28.10
CA ASP A 121 14.77 31.23 -29.55
C ASP A 121 13.59 31.86 -30.27
N LEU A 122 12.35 31.52 -29.89
CA LEU A 122 11.16 32.18 -30.42
C LEU A 122 11.14 33.68 -30.08
N ALA A 123 11.49 34.05 -28.85
CA ALA A 123 11.52 35.45 -28.42
C ALA A 123 12.61 36.24 -29.15
N VAL A 124 13.81 35.67 -29.30
CA VAL A 124 14.93 36.27 -30.04
C VAL A 124 14.60 36.36 -31.54
N GLY A 125 14.01 35.30 -32.12
CA GLY A 125 13.58 35.27 -33.52
C GLY A 125 12.53 36.34 -33.81
N LEU A 126 11.51 36.46 -32.96
CA LEU A 126 10.50 37.50 -33.07
C LEU A 126 11.13 38.90 -32.98
N ALA A 127 11.98 39.16 -31.98
CA ALA A 127 12.63 40.46 -31.83
C ALA A 127 13.53 40.79 -33.03
N THR A 128 14.22 39.80 -33.60
CA THR A 128 15.08 39.97 -34.77
C THR A 128 14.28 40.28 -36.02
N GLU A 129 13.21 39.51 -36.29
CA GLU A 129 12.34 39.75 -37.44
C GLU A 129 11.65 41.11 -37.35
N LEU A 130 11.10 41.48 -36.18
CA LEU A 130 10.48 42.80 -35.98
C LEU A 130 11.48 43.94 -36.22
N ARG A 131 12.74 43.76 -35.81
CA ARG A 131 13.79 44.76 -36.04
C ARG A 131 14.21 44.87 -37.51
N GLN A 132 14.10 43.80 -38.28
CA GLN A 132 14.48 43.76 -39.70
C GLN A 132 13.37 44.27 -40.64
N LEU A 133 12.12 44.30 -40.18
CA LEU A 133 11.00 44.86 -40.94
C LEU A 133 11.19 46.38 -41.11
N ARG A 134 11.64 46.79 -42.29
CA ARG A 134 11.65 48.19 -42.73
C ARG A 134 10.45 48.39 -43.66
N ALA A 135 9.38 48.97 -43.14
CA ALA A 135 8.18 49.35 -43.89
C ALA A 135 7.88 50.84 -43.67
N GLU A 136 7.09 51.43 -44.56
CA GLU A 136 6.53 52.77 -44.34
C GLU A 136 5.55 52.75 -43.15
N GLU A 137 5.39 53.89 -42.48
CA GLU A 137 4.72 54.02 -41.18
C GLU A 137 3.28 53.50 -41.19
N GLU A 138 2.60 53.58 -42.34
CA GLU A 138 1.20 53.18 -42.53
C GLU A 138 1.01 51.65 -42.66
N GLU A 139 1.99 50.92 -43.19
CA GLU A 139 1.94 49.45 -43.35
C GLU A 139 2.61 48.68 -42.20
N MET A 140 3.34 49.38 -41.33
CA MET A 140 4.15 48.75 -40.28
C MET A 140 3.31 48.05 -39.20
N GLU A 141 2.27 48.71 -38.69
CA GLU A 141 1.36 48.16 -37.67
C GLU A 141 0.71 46.81 -38.07
N PRO A 142 0.05 46.68 -39.25
CA PRO A 142 -0.57 45.41 -39.62
C PRO A 142 0.46 44.29 -39.88
N LEU A 143 1.64 44.63 -40.41
CA LEU A 143 2.73 43.66 -40.62
C LEU A 143 3.29 43.12 -39.30
N TRP A 144 3.51 44.01 -38.33
CA TRP A 144 3.93 43.64 -36.98
C TRP A 144 2.90 42.76 -36.30
N GLY A 145 1.62 43.16 -36.33
CA GLY A 145 0.52 42.38 -35.77
C GLY A 145 0.45 40.97 -36.35
N ASN A 146 0.61 40.82 -37.67
CA ASN A 146 0.61 39.51 -38.32
C ASN A 146 1.80 38.64 -37.91
N LYS A 147 3.00 39.23 -37.77
CA LYS A 147 4.20 38.51 -37.32
C LYS A 147 4.13 38.08 -35.86
N VAL A 148 3.66 38.97 -34.98
CA VAL A 148 3.42 38.64 -33.58
C VAL A 148 2.41 37.48 -33.49
N LYS A 149 1.28 37.55 -34.20
CA LYS A 149 0.30 36.46 -34.25
C LYS A 149 0.91 35.14 -34.73
N GLN A 150 1.77 35.18 -35.75
CA GLN A 150 2.46 33.99 -36.25
C GLN A 150 3.38 33.36 -35.18
N TYR A 151 4.18 34.17 -34.47
CA TYR A 151 5.08 33.69 -33.42
C TYR A 151 4.32 33.23 -32.16
N VAL A 152 3.23 33.91 -31.81
CA VAL A 152 2.33 33.47 -30.72
C VAL A 152 1.71 32.11 -31.04
N ALA A 153 1.24 31.89 -32.28
CA ALA A 153 0.73 30.58 -32.70
C ALA A 153 1.82 29.49 -32.68
N LYS A 154 3.06 29.82 -33.04
CA LYS A 154 4.20 28.89 -32.88
C LYS A 154 4.46 28.56 -31.42
N HIS A 155 4.46 29.58 -30.55
CA HIS A 155 4.64 29.41 -29.12
C HIS A 155 3.55 28.53 -28.49
N GLU A 156 2.28 28.78 -28.85
CA GLU A 156 1.15 27.97 -28.40
C GLU A 156 1.32 26.50 -28.80
N LYS A 157 1.71 26.23 -30.05
CA LYS A 157 1.95 24.85 -30.51
C LYS A 157 3.07 24.16 -29.73
N LEU A 158 4.18 24.87 -29.44
CA LEU A 158 5.26 24.32 -28.63
C LEU A 158 4.82 24.07 -27.18
N LEU A 159 4.06 25.01 -26.59
CA LEU A 159 3.54 24.88 -25.24
C LEU A 159 2.59 23.68 -25.13
N LEU A 160 1.68 23.51 -26.10
CA LEU A 160 0.76 22.37 -26.15
C LEU A 160 1.53 21.05 -26.31
N ALA A 161 2.55 21.01 -27.17
CA ALA A 161 3.42 19.84 -27.31
C ALA A 161 4.13 19.51 -25.99
N ALA A 162 4.64 20.51 -25.28
CA ALA A 162 5.30 20.30 -24.01
C ALA A 162 4.33 19.85 -22.90
N ILE A 163 3.17 20.49 -22.76
CA ILE A 163 2.14 20.09 -21.80
C ILE A 163 1.70 18.64 -22.05
N SER A 164 1.47 18.26 -23.31
CA SER A 164 1.15 16.87 -23.66
C SER A 164 2.28 15.87 -23.34
N SER A 165 3.53 16.34 -23.30
CA SER A 165 4.70 15.55 -22.87
C SER A 165 4.91 15.49 -21.34
N GLY A 166 4.06 16.18 -20.57
CA GLY A 166 4.09 16.25 -19.11
C GLY A 166 4.80 17.49 -18.53
N TYR A 167 5.16 18.46 -19.37
CA TYR A 167 5.71 19.73 -18.90
C TYR A 167 4.65 20.53 -18.12
N GLY A 168 5.03 21.07 -16.96
CA GLY A 168 4.11 21.83 -16.11
C GLY A 168 3.15 20.98 -15.27
N GLU A 169 3.20 19.64 -15.36
CA GLU A 169 2.58 18.76 -14.34
C GLU A 169 3.13 19.08 -12.93
N GLY A 170 4.30 19.73 -12.86
CA GLY A 170 4.92 20.21 -11.63
C GLY A 170 4.50 21.61 -11.14
N GLY A 171 3.52 22.26 -11.76
CA GLY A 171 3.15 23.64 -11.43
C GLY A 171 4.22 24.66 -11.84
N GLU A 172 4.18 25.85 -11.23
CA GLU A 172 5.00 27.03 -11.57
C GLU A 172 6.52 26.83 -11.31
N GLY A 173 7.17 26.00 -12.12
CA GLY A 173 8.62 25.75 -12.09
C GLY A 173 9.10 24.67 -11.13
N GLY A 174 8.18 23.94 -10.48
CA GLY A 174 8.52 22.83 -9.58
C GLY A 174 8.86 21.53 -10.33
N GLN A 175 9.81 20.76 -9.79
CA GLN A 175 10.15 19.42 -10.28
C GLN A 175 9.37 18.36 -9.47
N LEU A 176 8.68 17.46 -10.18
CA LEU A 176 7.97 16.31 -9.62
C LEU A 176 8.95 15.20 -9.23
N TRP A 177 9.87 14.85 -10.13
CA TRP A 177 10.83 13.75 -9.98
C TRP A 177 12.10 14.18 -9.22
N THR A 178 11.89 14.88 -8.11
CA THR A 178 12.92 15.08 -7.08
C THR A 178 13.02 13.86 -6.19
N PHE A 179 14.16 13.62 -5.52
CA PHE A 179 14.30 12.46 -4.62
C PHE A 179 13.15 12.32 -3.60
N PRO A 180 12.71 13.39 -2.89
CA PRO A 180 11.54 13.32 -2.01
C PRO A 180 10.22 13.03 -2.75
N GLY A 181 10.06 13.52 -3.98
CA GLY A 181 8.92 13.20 -4.84
C GLY A 181 8.90 11.73 -5.25
N CYS A 182 10.06 11.16 -5.57
CA CYS A 182 10.21 9.74 -5.88
C CYS A 182 9.93 8.85 -4.65
N VAL A 183 10.32 9.29 -3.44
CA VAL A 183 9.97 8.57 -2.20
C VAL A 183 8.46 8.54 -2.00
N LEU A 184 7.79 9.69 -2.16
CA LEU A 184 6.33 9.75 -2.09
C LEU A 184 5.68 8.86 -3.16
N PHE A 185 6.17 8.89 -4.39
CA PHE A 185 5.70 8.02 -5.47
C PHE A 185 5.87 6.53 -5.14
N SER A 186 7.06 6.12 -4.67
CA SER A 186 7.33 4.75 -4.24
C SER A 186 6.38 4.29 -3.13
N ILE A 187 6.16 5.12 -2.10
CA ILE A 187 5.23 4.80 -1.01
C ILE A 187 3.78 4.75 -1.52
N SER A 188 3.36 5.69 -2.36
CA SER A 188 2.01 5.72 -2.94
C SER A 188 1.74 4.52 -3.85
N LEU A 189 2.76 4.05 -4.57
CA LEU A 189 2.68 2.86 -5.41
C LEU A 189 2.66 1.58 -4.55
N LEU A 190 3.51 1.53 -3.52
CA LEU A 190 3.60 0.40 -2.58
C LEU A 190 2.29 0.20 -1.81
N THR A 191 1.70 1.30 -1.31
CA THR A 191 0.42 1.31 -0.58
C THR A 191 -0.79 1.11 -1.48
N THR A 192 -0.62 1.10 -2.81
CA THR A 192 -1.69 0.99 -3.82
C THR A 192 -2.75 2.08 -3.78
N LEU A 193 -2.49 3.21 -3.09
CA LEU A 193 -3.41 4.35 -3.10
C LEU A 193 -3.43 5.04 -4.46
N GLY A 194 -2.25 5.26 -5.04
CA GLY A 194 -2.06 5.75 -6.41
C GLY A 194 -2.80 7.05 -6.77
N PHE A 195 -3.34 7.80 -5.81
CA PHE A 195 -4.25 8.91 -6.11
C PHE A 195 -3.47 10.12 -6.63
N GLY A 196 -3.62 10.38 -7.93
CA GLY A 196 -3.02 11.53 -8.60
C GLY A 196 -1.49 11.57 -8.55
N ALA A 197 -0.82 10.44 -8.32
CA ALA A 197 0.64 10.39 -8.27
C ALA A 197 1.24 10.57 -9.69
N PRO A 198 2.41 11.24 -9.82
CA PRO A 198 3.07 11.37 -11.12
C PRO A 198 3.47 10.00 -11.65
N VAL A 199 3.22 9.73 -12.93
CA VAL A 199 3.45 8.40 -13.55
C VAL A 199 4.71 8.45 -14.41
N PRO A 200 5.62 7.45 -14.32
CA PRO A 200 6.82 7.41 -15.14
C PRO A 200 6.46 7.34 -16.63
N ARG A 201 7.06 8.21 -17.44
CA ARG A 201 6.80 8.27 -18.88
C ARG A 201 7.85 7.50 -19.68
N THR A 202 9.05 7.30 -19.15
CA THR A 202 10.13 6.54 -19.79
C THR A 202 9.83 5.05 -19.82
N THR A 203 10.23 4.38 -20.89
CA THR A 203 10.18 2.91 -21.00
C THR A 203 10.90 2.22 -19.82
N PRO A 204 12.16 2.56 -19.46
CA PRO A 204 12.82 1.97 -18.30
C PRO A 204 12.10 2.28 -16.98
N GLY A 205 11.62 3.51 -16.76
CA GLY A 205 10.90 3.89 -15.54
C GLY A 205 9.59 3.10 -15.36
N ARG A 206 8.85 2.86 -16.44
CA ARG A 206 7.65 2.01 -16.43
C ARG A 206 7.98 0.56 -16.11
N THR A 207 9.02 0.00 -16.71
CA THR A 207 9.47 -1.37 -16.40
C THR A 207 9.86 -1.52 -14.93
N VAL A 208 10.63 -0.56 -14.40
CA VAL A 208 10.99 -0.51 -12.98
C VAL A 208 9.74 -0.43 -12.11
N ALA A 209 8.75 0.41 -12.47
CA ALA A 209 7.50 0.53 -11.71
C ALA A 209 6.72 -0.80 -11.64
N VAL A 210 6.63 -1.53 -12.75
CA VAL A 210 5.94 -2.83 -12.79
C VAL A 210 6.66 -3.86 -11.91
N VAL A 211 7.99 -3.96 -12.01
CA VAL A 211 8.79 -4.90 -11.20
C VAL A 211 8.71 -4.53 -9.71
N PHE A 212 8.83 -3.25 -9.41
CA PHE A 212 8.71 -2.71 -8.05
C PHE A 212 7.36 -3.05 -7.43
N ALA A 213 6.27 -2.84 -8.18
CA ALA A 213 4.90 -3.13 -7.74
C ALA A 213 4.66 -4.62 -7.55
N ALA A 214 5.14 -5.47 -8.46
CA ALA A 214 4.95 -6.92 -8.42
C ALA A 214 5.53 -7.56 -7.15
N ILE A 215 6.66 -7.04 -6.65
CA ILE A 215 7.31 -7.53 -5.43
C ILE A 215 6.81 -6.78 -4.18
N GLY A 216 6.70 -5.46 -4.29
CA GLY A 216 6.40 -4.59 -3.16
C GLY A 216 4.97 -4.74 -2.64
N ILE A 217 3.98 -4.78 -3.54
CA ILE A 217 2.56 -4.78 -3.15
C ILE A 217 2.20 -6.03 -2.31
N PRO A 218 2.54 -7.27 -2.72
CA PRO A 218 2.22 -8.44 -1.92
C PRO A 218 2.90 -8.42 -0.53
N ALA A 219 4.16 -7.99 -0.48
CA ALA A 219 4.91 -7.89 0.77
C ALA A 219 4.34 -6.82 1.70
N HIS A 220 3.96 -5.65 1.16
CA HIS A 220 3.30 -4.58 1.90
C HIS A 220 1.93 -5.01 2.43
N PHE A 221 1.13 -5.67 1.60
CA PHE A 221 -0.17 -6.19 2.01
C PHE A 221 -0.04 -7.20 3.16
N LEU A 222 0.97 -8.08 3.11
CA LEU A 222 1.27 -9.02 4.19
C LEU A 222 1.65 -8.29 5.49
N LEU A 223 2.46 -7.22 5.40
CA LEU A 223 2.81 -6.40 6.57
C LEU A 223 1.56 -5.79 7.19
N ILE A 224 0.77 -5.07 6.38
CA ILE A 224 -0.39 -4.31 6.84
C ILE A 224 -1.46 -5.22 7.46
N LEU A 225 -1.75 -6.38 6.85
CA LEU A 225 -2.71 -7.34 7.40
C LEU A 225 -2.28 -7.87 8.77
N ASN A 226 -1.01 -8.22 8.91
CA ASN A 226 -0.47 -8.76 10.15
C ASN A 226 -0.43 -7.71 11.26
N VAL A 227 0.02 -6.49 10.94
CA VAL A 227 0.00 -5.34 11.86
C VAL A 227 -1.43 -5.02 12.28
N GLY A 228 -2.37 -4.97 11.33
CA GLY A 228 -3.79 -4.73 11.58
C GLY A 228 -4.39 -5.75 12.56
N LEU A 229 -4.15 -7.04 12.33
CA LEU A 229 -4.63 -8.11 13.20
C LEU A 229 -3.97 -8.07 14.59
N PHE A 230 -2.67 -7.80 14.65
CA PHE A 230 -1.93 -7.66 15.91
C PHE A 230 -2.50 -6.53 16.76
N LEU A 231 -2.71 -5.34 16.18
CA LEU A 231 -3.29 -4.19 16.87
C LEU A 231 -4.74 -4.46 17.29
N ALA A 232 -5.56 -5.06 16.43
CA ALA A 232 -6.95 -5.39 16.73
C ALA A 232 -7.06 -6.33 17.95
N MET A 233 -6.24 -7.37 18.02
CA MET A 233 -6.21 -8.26 19.18
C MET A 233 -5.72 -7.59 20.45
N LYS A 234 -4.68 -6.75 20.37
CA LYS A 234 -4.19 -6.01 21.53
C LYS A 234 -5.27 -5.07 22.07
N LEU A 235 -6.01 -4.41 21.18
CA LEU A 235 -7.16 -3.57 21.52
C LEU A 235 -8.27 -4.38 22.19
N GLN A 236 -8.64 -5.55 21.64
CA GLN A 236 -9.66 -6.42 22.23
C GLN A 236 -9.23 -6.93 23.63
N LYS A 237 -7.99 -7.41 23.77
CA LYS A 237 -7.45 -7.86 25.05
C LYS A 237 -7.41 -6.73 26.08
N PHE A 238 -7.00 -5.53 25.67
CA PHE A 238 -7.01 -4.35 26.53
C PHE A 238 -8.44 -4.00 26.98
N ALA A 239 -9.41 -4.05 26.06
CA ALA A 239 -10.81 -3.77 26.37
C ALA A 239 -11.43 -4.80 27.33
N ILE A 240 -11.14 -6.09 27.15
CA ILE A 240 -11.59 -7.17 28.04
C ILE A 240 -10.96 -7.00 29.43
N ARG A 241 -9.63 -6.81 29.49
CA ARG A 241 -8.91 -6.59 30.75
C ARG A 241 -9.45 -5.38 31.53
N ARG A 242 -9.77 -4.29 30.83
CA ARG A 242 -10.35 -3.09 31.44
C ARG A 242 -11.77 -3.32 31.97
N LYS A 243 -12.54 -4.23 31.37
CA LYS A 243 -13.93 -4.51 31.75
C LYS A 243 -14.06 -5.57 32.85
N TYR A 244 -13.22 -6.61 32.83
CA TYR A 244 -13.34 -7.79 33.71
C TYR A 244 -12.23 -7.88 34.78
N GLY A 245 -11.25 -6.96 34.79
CA GLY A 245 -10.16 -6.97 35.78
C GLY A 245 -9.09 -8.03 35.49
N ASN A 246 -8.04 -8.10 36.33
CA ASN A 246 -6.90 -9.01 36.14
C ASN A 246 -7.19 -10.50 36.46
N HIS A 247 -8.33 -10.82 37.07
CA HIS A 247 -8.53 -12.10 37.76
C HIS A 247 -8.95 -13.29 36.88
N GLU A 248 -9.38 -13.07 35.62
CA GLU A 248 -9.92 -14.15 34.76
C GLU A 248 -9.22 -14.22 33.39
N THR A 249 -7.88 -14.30 33.36
CA THR A 249 -7.13 -14.42 32.11
C THR A 249 -7.31 -15.81 31.45
N GLU A 250 -7.76 -16.82 32.21
CA GLU A 250 -7.88 -18.21 31.73
C GLU A 250 -9.21 -18.51 31.00
N ALA A 251 -10.24 -17.66 31.11
CA ALA A 251 -11.51 -17.84 30.40
C ALA A 251 -11.61 -17.03 29.09
N SER A 252 -10.50 -16.45 28.61
CA SER A 252 -10.44 -15.42 27.55
C SER A 252 -11.06 -15.81 26.19
N ASP A 253 -11.30 -17.09 25.93
CA ASP A 253 -11.74 -17.54 24.59
C ASP A 253 -13.24 -17.32 24.34
N ASN A 254 -14.06 -17.06 25.38
CA ASN A 254 -15.51 -16.88 25.25
C ASN A 254 -16.06 -15.53 25.75
N LEU A 255 -15.21 -14.59 26.21
CA LEU A 255 -15.68 -13.29 26.69
C LEU A 255 -15.92 -12.30 25.55
N LYS A 256 -17.17 -11.82 25.45
CA LYS A 256 -17.58 -10.85 24.43
C LYS A 256 -16.97 -9.47 24.68
N ALA A 257 -16.20 -8.99 23.70
CA ALA A 257 -15.62 -7.65 23.75
C ALA A 257 -16.72 -6.57 23.81
N PRO A 258 -16.50 -5.46 24.54
CA PRO A 258 -17.49 -4.40 24.67
C PRO A 258 -17.71 -3.64 23.35
N GLY A 259 -18.95 -3.18 23.13
CA GLY A 259 -19.38 -2.57 21.85
C GLY A 259 -18.61 -1.31 21.44
N TRP A 260 -18.04 -0.55 22.39
CA TRP A 260 -17.24 0.64 22.09
C TRP A 260 -15.98 0.31 21.29
N VAL A 261 -15.44 -0.91 21.38
CA VAL A 261 -14.28 -1.36 20.59
C VAL A 261 -14.55 -1.27 19.09
N LYS A 262 -15.82 -1.40 18.67
CA LYS A 262 -16.23 -1.26 17.27
C LYS A 262 -16.17 0.18 16.78
N ALA A 263 -16.38 1.16 17.67
CA ALA A 263 -16.33 2.58 17.33
C ALA A 263 -14.89 3.13 17.31
N VAL A 264 -13.96 2.53 18.07
CA VAL A 264 -12.57 3.00 18.20
C VAL A 264 -11.89 3.22 16.85
N PRO A 265 -11.89 2.29 15.88
CA PRO A 265 -11.20 2.51 14.61
C PRO A 265 -11.77 3.68 13.81
N PHE A 266 -13.09 3.91 13.86
CA PHE A 266 -13.72 5.06 13.19
C PHE A 266 -13.34 6.39 13.85
N CYS A 267 -13.30 6.43 15.19
CA CYS A 267 -12.78 7.58 15.92
C CYS A 267 -11.30 7.84 15.59
N CYS A 268 -10.48 6.78 15.46
CA CYS A 268 -9.09 6.89 15.04
C CYS A 268 -8.97 7.44 13.62
N ILE A 269 -9.80 7.00 12.66
CA ILE A 269 -9.81 7.53 11.29
C ILE A 269 -10.12 9.03 11.30
N GLY A 270 -11.18 9.44 12.02
CA GLY A 270 -11.55 10.85 12.14
C GLY A 270 -10.45 11.69 12.79
N GLY A 271 -9.90 11.23 13.91
CA GLY A 271 -8.78 11.90 14.60
C GLY A 271 -7.52 11.99 13.74
N TYR A 272 -7.21 10.93 12.97
CA TYR A 272 -6.07 10.91 12.07
C TYR A 272 -6.23 11.89 10.91
N TYR A 273 -7.44 12.03 10.38
CA TYR A 273 -7.73 13.04 9.36
C TYR A 273 -7.61 14.47 9.90
N ILE A 274 -8.08 14.72 11.13
CA ILE A 274 -7.89 16.01 11.82
C ILE A 274 -6.41 16.30 12.03
N LEU A 275 -5.60 15.30 12.41
CA LEU A 275 -4.15 15.44 12.49
C LEU A 275 -3.54 15.82 11.14
N GLY A 276 -4.05 15.25 10.04
CA GLY A 276 -3.68 15.63 8.67
C GLY A 276 -4.03 17.09 8.35
N ILE A 277 -5.23 17.55 8.71
CA ILE A 277 -5.67 18.95 8.51
C ILE A 277 -4.77 19.92 9.27
N ILE A 278 -4.40 19.59 10.51
CA ILE A 278 -3.51 20.42 11.33
C ILE A 278 -2.09 20.39 10.74
N GLY A 279 -1.57 19.20 10.46
CA GLY A 279 -0.18 18.96 10.06
C GLY A 279 0.14 19.38 8.62
N PHE A 280 -0.81 19.29 7.70
CA PHE A 280 -0.63 19.64 6.30
C PHE A 280 -1.51 20.81 5.84
N GLY A 281 -2.51 21.25 6.60
CA GLY A 281 -3.31 22.43 6.26
C GLY A 281 -2.85 23.67 7.04
N VAL A 282 -3.13 23.65 8.34
CA VAL A 282 -2.92 24.79 9.26
C VAL A 282 -1.45 25.16 9.37
N SER A 283 -0.55 24.18 9.43
CA SER A 283 0.90 24.40 9.48
C SER A 283 1.46 25.14 8.25
N ARG A 284 0.77 25.07 7.11
CA ARG A 284 1.12 25.75 5.85
C ARG A 284 0.37 27.06 5.66
N LEU A 285 -0.35 27.54 6.70
CA LEU A 285 -1.15 28.77 6.68
C LEU A 285 -2.14 28.82 5.50
N ARG A 286 -2.68 27.66 5.11
CA ARG A 286 -3.66 27.55 4.02
C ARG A 286 -5.06 27.92 4.52
N PRO A 287 -5.94 28.44 3.66
CA PRO A 287 -7.33 28.69 4.02
C PRO A 287 -8.02 27.39 4.47
N VAL A 288 -9.04 27.51 5.30
CA VAL A 288 -9.70 26.35 5.96
C VAL A 288 -10.21 25.33 4.94
N ALA A 289 -10.79 25.78 3.82
CA ALA A 289 -11.27 24.90 2.75
C ALA A 289 -10.14 24.08 2.10
N ALA A 290 -8.99 24.70 1.82
CA ALA A 290 -7.83 23.99 1.27
C ALA A 290 -7.17 23.07 2.31
N SER A 291 -7.23 23.44 3.59
CA SER A 291 -6.75 22.60 4.69
C SER A 291 -7.57 21.32 4.88
N LEU A 292 -8.88 21.37 4.63
CA LEU A 292 -9.72 20.17 4.58
C LEU A 292 -9.36 19.29 3.38
N LEU A 293 -9.17 19.90 2.22
CA LEU A 293 -8.82 19.20 0.98
C LEU A 293 -7.32 18.98 0.79
N PHE A 294 -6.53 19.01 1.88
CA PHE A 294 -5.08 18.88 1.83
C PHE A 294 -4.56 17.66 1.04
N PRO A 295 -5.25 16.49 0.97
CA PRO A 295 -4.74 15.36 0.17
C PRO A 295 -4.65 15.68 -1.32
N LEU A 296 -5.49 16.61 -1.82
CA LEU A 296 -5.45 17.04 -3.21
C LEU A 296 -4.14 17.76 -3.53
N ASP A 297 -3.57 18.52 -2.60
CA ASP A 297 -2.30 19.24 -2.79
C ASP A 297 -1.11 18.33 -3.08
N PHE A 298 -1.21 17.05 -2.72
CA PHE A 298 -0.17 16.05 -2.93
C PHE A 298 -0.37 15.22 -4.22
N THR A 299 -1.34 15.61 -5.05
CA THR A 299 -1.49 15.08 -6.40
C THR A 299 -0.68 15.91 -7.40
N ALA A 300 -0.31 15.31 -8.53
CA ALA A 300 0.32 15.98 -9.65
C ALA A 300 -0.51 17.20 -10.10
N ALA A 301 -1.83 17.07 -10.16
CA ALA A 301 -2.73 18.16 -10.52
C ALA A 301 -2.94 19.22 -9.41
N GLY A 302 -2.74 18.86 -8.13
CA GLY A 302 -2.97 19.76 -7.00
C GLY A 302 -1.74 20.54 -6.54
N GLY A 303 -0.63 20.49 -7.27
CA GLY A 303 0.55 21.29 -6.97
C GLY A 303 1.59 20.58 -6.09
N LEU A 304 1.65 19.25 -6.15
CA LEU A 304 2.66 18.44 -5.45
C LEU A 304 4.08 19.00 -5.62
N ALA A 305 4.42 19.45 -6.82
CA ALA A 305 5.76 19.94 -7.13
C ALA A 305 6.09 21.33 -6.54
N ASN A 306 5.11 22.09 -6.07
CA ASN A 306 5.35 23.33 -5.31
C ASN A 306 5.46 23.08 -3.80
N THR A 307 5.21 21.84 -3.34
CA THR A 307 5.37 21.49 -1.93
C THR A 307 6.83 21.21 -1.58
N SER A 308 7.26 21.59 -0.38
CA SER A 308 8.61 21.29 0.12
C SER A 308 8.87 19.78 0.16
N GLY A 309 10.08 19.37 -0.23
CA GLY A 309 10.45 17.95 -0.31
C GLY A 309 10.26 17.19 1.01
N LEU A 310 10.57 17.81 2.15
CA LEU A 310 10.36 17.17 3.46
C LEU A 310 8.88 16.90 3.73
N VAL A 311 8.00 17.82 3.32
CA VAL A 311 6.55 17.68 3.48
C VAL A 311 6.03 16.51 2.63
N ARG A 312 6.59 16.29 1.44
CA ARG A 312 6.26 15.12 0.59
C ARG A 312 6.59 13.80 1.30
N ILE A 313 7.74 13.72 1.97
CA ILE A 313 8.15 12.52 2.71
C ILE A 313 7.22 12.28 3.91
N PHE A 314 6.92 13.33 4.69
CA PHE A 314 5.98 13.22 5.80
C PHE A 314 4.57 12.82 5.35
N TYR A 315 4.12 13.31 4.20
CA TYR A 315 2.86 12.89 3.62
C TYR A 315 2.89 11.41 3.20
N GLY A 316 4.00 10.92 2.64
CA GLY A 316 4.19 9.49 2.38
C GLY A 316 4.05 8.64 3.64
N LEU A 317 4.71 9.04 4.73
CA LEU A 317 4.56 8.38 6.04
C LEU A 317 3.12 8.47 6.58
N TYR A 318 2.45 9.59 6.33
CA TYR A 318 1.04 9.76 6.69
C TYR A 318 0.13 8.78 5.94
N LEU A 319 0.39 8.50 4.67
CA LEU A 319 -0.36 7.50 3.89
C LEU A 319 -0.19 6.07 4.45
N GLU A 320 1.03 5.70 4.85
CA GLU A 320 1.29 4.40 5.50
C GLU A 320 0.51 4.25 6.81
N GLY A 321 0.45 5.31 7.62
CA GLY A 321 -0.37 5.32 8.83
C GLY A 321 -1.86 5.21 8.53
N ALA A 322 -2.36 5.87 7.48
CA ALA A 322 -3.77 5.77 7.07
C ALA A 322 -4.15 4.35 6.67
N VAL A 323 -3.32 3.69 5.86
CA VAL A 323 -3.53 2.30 5.42
C VAL A 323 -3.46 1.33 6.62
N THR A 324 -2.55 1.57 7.56
CA THR A 324 -2.44 0.79 8.79
C THR A 324 -3.72 0.91 9.65
N ILE A 325 -4.24 2.12 9.85
CA ILE A 325 -5.49 2.35 10.60
C ILE A 325 -6.68 1.69 9.90
N ALA A 326 -6.76 1.80 8.57
CA ALA A 326 -7.79 1.14 7.78
C ALA A 326 -7.73 -0.38 7.94
N ALA A 327 -6.54 -0.97 7.94
CA ALA A 327 -6.36 -2.40 8.16
C ALA A 327 -6.78 -2.85 9.56
N VAL A 328 -6.50 -2.03 10.59
CA VAL A 328 -7.02 -2.27 11.95
C VAL A 328 -8.54 -2.22 11.97
N ALA A 329 -9.16 -1.24 11.31
CA ALA A 329 -10.61 -1.12 11.21
C ALA A 329 -11.22 -2.36 10.56
N VAL A 330 -10.68 -2.81 9.43
CA VAL A 330 -11.10 -4.03 8.73
C VAL A 330 -10.93 -5.27 9.63
N ALA A 331 -9.81 -5.39 10.33
CA ALA A 331 -9.57 -6.52 11.24
C ALA A 331 -10.57 -6.57 12.41
N VAL A 332 -10.89 -5.43 13.03
CA VAL A 332 -11.89 -5.34 14.11
C VAL A 332 -13.30 -5.64 13.59
N LEU A 333 -13.65 -5.09 12.42
CA LEU A 333 -14.96 -5.29 11.80
C LEU A 333 -15.16 -6.74 11.36
N ARG A 334 -14.14 -7.40 10.79
CA ARG A 334 -14.21 -8.81 10.39
C ARG A 334 -14.62 -9.71 11.54
N VAL A 335 -13.98 -9.54 12.70
CA VAL A 335 -14.30 -10.34 13.91
C VAL A 335 -15.77 -10.12 14.32
N SER A 336 -16.25 -8.87 14.30
CA SER A 336 -17.64 -8.57 14.63
C SER A 336 -18.65 -9.04 13.58
N ALA A 337 -18.31 -8.99 12.29
CA ALA A 337 -19.19 -9.39 11.21
C ALA A 337 -19.39 -10.91 11.25
N SER A 338 -18.32 -11.67 11.48
CA SER A 338 -18.40 -13.12 11.68
C SER A 338 -19.31 -13.47 12.86
N GLU A 339 -19.17 -12.81 14.01
CA GLU A 339 -20.08 -13.04 15.16
C GLU A 339 -21.53 -12.66 14.86
N SER A 340 -21.76 -11.57 14.13
CA SER A 340 -23.13 -11.14 13.78
C SER A 340 -23.79 -12.10 12.80
N LEU A 341 -23.04 -12.56 11.79
CA LEU A 341 -23.49 -13.52 10.79
C LEU A 341 -23.74 -14.89 11.40
N THR A 342 -22.91 -15.36 12.34
CA THR A 342 -23.16 -16.62 13.05
C THR A 342 -24.41 -16.53 13.93
N ASN A 343 -24.60 -15.43 14.67
CA ASN A 343 -25.81 -15.21 15.46
C ASN A 343 -27.08 -15.15 14.59
N ILE A 344 -27.01 -14.51 13.42
CA ILE A 344 -28.13 -14.46 12.46
C ILE A 344 -28.36 -15.84 11.84
N GLY A 345 -27.30 -16.54 11.43
CA GLY A 345 -27.38 -17.88 10.86
C GLY A 345 -27.98 -18.91 11.82
N LEU A 346 -27.61 -18.84 13.11
CA LEU A 346 -28.24 -19.64 14.18
C LEU A 346 -29.71 -19.24 14.38
N LYS A 347 -30.03 -17.94 14.41
CA LYS A 347 -31.40 -17.44 14.57
C LYS A 347 -32.36 -17.87 13.46
N TYR A 348 -31.86 -18.00 12.23
CA TYR A 348 -32.64 -18.44 11.07
C TYR A 348 -32.48 -19.94 10.75
N GLY A 349 -31.81 -20.72 11.62
CA GLY A 349 -31.62 -22.17 11.43
C GLY A 349 -30.76 -22.54 10.21
N LEU A 350 -30.00 -21.58 9.68
CA LEU A 350 -29.06 -21.78 8.56
C LEU A 350 -27.74 -22.42 9.02
N LEU A 351 -27.47 -22.39 10.32
CA LEU A 351 -26.31 -23.00 10.97
C LEU A 351 -26.79 -23.90 12.11
N THR A 352 -26.25 -25.11 12.21
CA THR A 352 -26.40 -25.99 13.39
C THR A 352 -25.13 -25.93 14.20
N GLU A 353 -25.24 -25.77 15.53
CA GLU A 353 -24.08 -25.92 16.43
C GLU A 353 -23.54 -27.35 16.28
N ALA A 354 -22.21 -27.47 16.14
CA ALA A 354 -21.52 -28.74 15.95
C ALA A 354 -21.20 -29.40 17.29
#